data_AF-A0A973RPD1-F1
#
_entry.id   AF-A0A973RPD1-F1
#
_cell.length_a   1.000
_cell.length_b   1.000
_cell.length_c   1.000
_cell.angle_alpha   90.00
_cell.angle_beta   90.00
_cell.angle_gamma   90.00
#
_symmetry.space_group_name_H-M   'P 1'
#
loop_
_entity.id
_entity.type
_entity.pdbx_description
1 polymer ?
#
loop_
_entity_poly.entity_id
_entity_poly.type
_entity_poly.pdbx_seq_one_letter_code
_entity_poly.pdbx_strand_id
1 'polypeptide(L)'
;MGAHSPQLQLDLWQEQSPAAVSVKPVTVLSYGLGADSTLVLIEMLRDPAGYGLEPDFSDLIVITATVGSEWRDTVRLVEDHIFPLLRRHQVRYIQVARCGPYEADGWEVLADSRSPQHFIPRGRWTLMDELSLNGTVVQAAGGNSCSLKYKGWPLDQWGLAEFPDRPFRKIVGYHARERKRARTYDGCQQEDNLKARRTICTLEYPLIEQSWDRDIVEARLFTEFGFLWPKSYCTFCVYSGSCSARPAHMARLRDHVEQAVEVLALEYTSMALNENGSFYPKETLYTRVAEDGNTAALRALEDRLASVEWALYRIRRVFPPARTGICKERHGDSCRSPWPGCIDPDTGERTPPCAQWHGPVCRKPQPACRDFSRKGQASRSVKVVITGTRAQVTHLMRRRAADAGEHVEEDLQHPLGHVRSQTLSRGARFPAVEEFHVVAPSGVIEKQKKNFEEVWQETCRQLRLPV
;
A
#
# COMPACT_ATOMS: atom_id res chain seq x y z
N MET A 1 34.78 -79.51 8.21
CA MET A 1 35.91 -78.71 8.73
C MET A 1 36.94 -78.57 7.62
N GLY A 2 37.21 -77.44 7.00
CA GLY A 2 36.66 -76.08 7.07
C GLY A 2 37.24 -75.35 5.85
N ALA A 3 36.38 -74.65 5.11
CA ALA A 3 36.67 -74.02 3.82
C ALA A 3 37.52 -72.75 3.99
N HIS A 4 38.55 -72.58 3.17
CA HIS A 4 39.28 -71.32 3.04
C HIS A 4 38.68 -70.51 1.87
N SER A 5 37.97 -69.44 2.22
CA SER A 5 37.63 -68.34 1.31
C SER A 5 38.31 -67.08 1.85
N PRO A 6 39.26 -66.45 1.13
CA PRO A 6 39.74 -65.13 1.48
C PRO A 6 38.73 -64.10 0.99
N GLN A 7 38.15 -63.35 1.93
CA GLN A 7 37.29 -62.21 1.69
C GLN A 7 38.03 -61.13 0.89
N LEU A 8 37.45 -60.69 -0.22
CA LEU A 8 37.81 -59.46 -0.91
C LEU A 8 37.58 -58.28 0.03
N GLN A 9 38.66 -57.64 0.49
CA GLN A 9 38.63 -56.27 0.99
C GLN A 9 38.42 -55.33 -0.19
N LEU A 10 37.18 -54.91 -0.42
CA LEU A 10 36.90 -53.66 -1.13
C LEU A 10 36.94 -52.54 -0.09
N ASP A 11 37.99 -51.73 -0.12
CA ASP A 11 37.95 -50.37 0.41
C ASP A 11 38.91 -49.48 -0.38
N LEU A 12 38.53 -48.21 -0.49
CA LEU A 12 39.23 -47.08 -1.13
C LEU A 12 38.78 -46.69 -2.55
N TRP A 13 37.49 -46.45 -2.71
CA TRP A 13 37.01 -45.28 -3.46
C TRP A 13 36.07 -44.49 -2.56
N GLN A 14 36.63 -43.60 -1.74
CA GLN A 14 35.85 -42.49 -1.20
C GLN A 14 35.54 -41.56 -2.38
N GLU A 15 34.33 -41.66 -2.92
CA GLU A 15 33.76 -40.59 -3.72
C GLU A 15 33.77 -39.32 -2.87
N GLN A 16 34.67 -38.40 -3.22
CA GLN A 16 34.60 -37.03 -2.74
C GLN A 16 33.23 -36.50 -3.16
N SER A 17 32.36 -36.24 -2.17
CA SER A 17 31.17 -35.42 -2.40
C SER A 17 31.64 -34.12 -3.08
N PRO A 18 31.05 -33.70 -4.21
CA PRO A 18 31.48 -32.50 -4.89
C PRO A 18 31.39 -31.33 -3.90
N ALA A 19 32.53 -30.67 -3.67
CA ALA A 19 32.59 -29.46 -2.87
C ALA A 19 31.53 -28.49 -3.40
N ALA A 20 30.65 -28.04 -2.51
CA ALA A 20 29.64 -27.04 -2.86
C ALA A 20 30.36 -25.83 -3.44
N VAL A 21 30.23 -25.61 -4.75
CA VAL A 21 30.72 -24.40 -5.40
C VAL A 21 29.99 -23.24 -4.71
N SER A 22 30.73 -22.43 -3.97
CA SER A 22 30.23 -21.19 -3.38
C SER A 22 29.93 -20.23 -4.55
N VAL A 23 28.72 -20.31 -5.09
CA VAL A 23 28.25 -19.39 -6.12
C VAL A 23 27.95 -18.07 -5.43
N LYS A 24 28.70 -17.03 -5.80
CA LYS A 24 28.48 -15.65 -5.39
C LYS A 24 26.98 -15.30 -5.49
N PRO A 25 26.33 -14.77 -4.43
CA PRO A 25 24.92 -14.43 -4.48
C PRO A 25 24.64 -13.34 -5.53
N VAL A 26 23.55 -13.51 -6.28
CA VAL A 26 23.04 -12.45 -7.19
C VAL A 26 22.66 -11.22 -6.37
N THR A 27 22.97 -10.05 -6.89
CA THR A 27 22.64 -8.76 -6.31
C THR A 27 21.37 -8.21 -6.94
N VAL A 28 20.40 -7.84 -6.10
CA VAL A 28 19.12 -7.28 -6.49
C VAL A 28 19.01 -5.86 -5.92
N LEU A 29 19.04 -4.86 -6.79
CA LEU A 29 18.74 -3.48 -6.42
C LEU A 29 17.23 -3.25 -6.44
N SER A 30 16.66 -2.93 -5.27
CA SER A 30 15.28 -2.44 -5.18
C SER A 30 15.23 -0.99 -5.67
N TYR A 31 14.78 -0.81 -6.91
CA TYR A 31 14.82 0.45 -7.63
C TYR A 31 13.48 1.19 -7.56
N GLY A 32 13.41 2.20 -6.70
CA GLY A 32 12.22 3.00 -6.43
C GLY A 32 12.03 4.22 -7.35
N LEU A 33 12.80 4.32 -8.44
CA LEU A 33 12.81 5.42 -9.42
C LEU A 33 13.25 6.80 -8.87
N GLY A 34 13.60 6.86 -7.59
CA GLY A 34 13.97 8.10 -6.90
C GLY A 34 15.47 8.35 -6.93
N ALA A 35 15.86 9.52 -6.44
CA ALA A 35 17.25 9.96 -6.38
C ALA A 35 18.16 8.94 -5.66
N ASP A 36 17.78 8.43 -4.49
CA ASP A 36 18.67 7.52 -3.73
C ASP A 36 18.98 6.23 -4.49
N SER A 37 17.95 5.53 -4.96
CA SER A 37 18.13 4.27 -5.69
C SER A 37 18.80 4.50 -7.04
N THR A 38 18.62 5.68 -7.63
CA THR A 38 19.31 6.07 -8.87
C THR A 38 20.78 6.30 -8.62
N LEU A 39 21.17 7.00 -7.56
CA LEU A 39 22.58 7.18 -7.25
C LEU A 39 23.25 5.85 -6.94
N VAL A 40 22.61 4.97 -6.15
CA VAL A 40 23.16 3.63 -5.89
C VAL A 40 23.41 2.87 -7.19
N LEU A 41 22.45 2.89 -8.12
CA LEU A 41 22.63 2.26 -9.43
C LEU A 41 23.81 2.86 -10.20
N ILE A 42 23.92 4.19 -10.25
CA ILE A 42 25.02 4.87 -10.96
C ILE A 42 26.38 4.51 -10.37
N GLU A 43 26.50 4.47 -9.05
CA GLU A 43 27.76 4.10 -8.40
C GLU A 43 28.10 2.62 -8.63
N MET A 44 27.12 1.72 -8.63
CA MET A 44 27.33 0.31 -9.01
C MET A 44 27.80 0.15 -10.46
N LEU A 45 27.25 0.93 -11.39
CA LEU A 45 27.65 0.87 -12.80
C LEU A 45 29.04 1.46 -13.02
N ARG A 46 29.45 2.45 -12.22
CA ARG A 46 30.78 3.09 -12.28
C ARG A 46 31.87 2.23 -11.67
N ASP A 47 31.60 1.58 -10.54
CA ASP A 47 32.56 0.77 -9.82
C ASP A 47 31.96 -0.60 -9.45
N PRO A 48 31.73 -1.50 -10.43
CA PRO A 48 31.16 -2.81 -10.15
C PRO A 48 31.98 -3.59 -9.12
N ALA A 49 33.31 -3.53 -9.20
CA ALA A 49 34.20 -4.23 -8.30
C ALA A 49 34.06 -3.73 -6.84
N GLY A 50 33.95 -2.42 -6.62
CA GLY A 50 33.74 -1.83 -5.30
C GLY A 50 32.41 -2.25 -4.65
N TYR A 51 31.40 -2.59 -5.46
CA TYR A 51 30.13 -3.16 -5.00
C TYR A 51 30.11 -4.70 -5.03
N GLY A 52 31.25 -5.32 -5.34
CA GLY A 52 31.38 -6.77 -5.47
C GLY A 52 30.45 -7.34 -6.53
N LEU A 53 30.32 -6.70 -7.68
CA LEU A 53 29.58 -7.15 -8.87
C LEU A 53 30.55 -7.73 -9.91
N GLU A 54 30.05 -8.59 -10.80
CA GLU A 54 30.82 -9.04 -11.95
C GLU A 54 31.00 -7.89 -12.96
N PRO A 55 32.13 -7.82 -13.70
CA PRO A 55 32.38 -6.74 -14.66
C PRO A 55 31.34 -6.65 -15.80
N ASP A 56 30.65 -7.74 -16.09
CA ASP A 56 29.59 -7.82 -17.11
C ASP A 56 28.18 -7.63 -16.53
N PHE A 57 28.06 -7.36 -15.22
CA PHE A 57 26.80 -7.21 -14.49
C PHE A 57 25.86 -8.41 -14.58
N SER A 58 26.36 -9.60 -14.92
CA SER A 58 25.56 -10.83 -15.00
C SER A 58 24.92 -11.23 -13.66
N ASP A 59 25.49 -10.73 -12.55
CA ASP A 59 25.02 -10.91 -11.19
C ASP A 59 24.23 -9.70 -10.64
N LEU A 60 23.85 -8.73 -11.47
CA LEU A 60 23.01 -7.58 -11.07
C LEU A 60 21.62 -7.66 -11.71
N ILE A 61 20.60 -7.59 -10.85
CA ILE A 61 19.19 -7.39 -11.24
C ILE A 61 18.71 -6.07 -10.65
N VAL A 62 18.07 -5.24 -11.47
CA VAL A 62 17.40 -4.01 -11.03
C VAL A 62 15.90 -4.26 -11.09
N ILE A 63 15.19 -4.10 -9.97
CA ILE A 63 13.76 -4.42 -9.90
C ILE A 63 12.93 -3.26 -9.35
N THR A 64 11.79 -3.00 -9.97
CA THR A 64 10.80 -2.00 -9.52
C THR A 64 9.44 -2.66 -9.27
N ALA A 65 8.82 -2.30 -8.14
CA ALA A 65 7.40 -2.57 -7.93
C ALA A 65 6.55 -1.42 -8.46
N THR A 66 5.72 -1.71 -9.46
CA THR A 66 4.84 -0.74 -10.12
C THR A 66 3.52 -0.66 -9.36
N VAL A 67 3.19 0.54 -8.89
CA VAL A 67 1.98 0.79 -8.09
C VAL A 67 0.80 1.23 -8.95
N GLY A 68 1.07 1.83 -10.11
CA GLY A 68 0.04 2.33 -11.02
C GLY A 68 -0.25 3.82 -10.91
N SER A 69 0.57 4.56 -10.17
CA SER A 69 0.33 5.96 -9.83
C SER A 69 1.63 6.73 -9.61
N GLU A 70 2.68 6.29 -10.29
CA GLU A 70 3.95 7.00 -10.42
C GLU A 70 3.74 8.32 -11.16
N TRP A 71 4.55 9.33 -10.83
CA TRP A 71 4.50 10.59 -11.57
C TRP A 71 5.09 10.44 -12.96
N ARG A 72 4.43 11.04 -13.95
CA ARG A 72 4.84 10.94 -15.37
C ARG A 72 6.25 11.49 -15.61
N ASP A 73 6.63 12.58 -14.96
CA ASP A 73 7.99 13.12 -15.02
C ASP A 73 9.04 12.18 -14.40
N THR A 74 8.73 11.48 -13.30
CA THR A 74 9.66 10.48 -12.72
C THR A 74 9.91 9.36 -13.72
N VAL A 75 8.84 8.88 -14.35
CA VAL A 75 8.92 7.82 -15.36
C VAL A 75 9.76 8.27 -16.55
N ARG A 76 9.49 9.47 -17.07
CA ARG A 76 10.27 10.04 -18.19
C ARG A 76 11.76 10.12 -17.88
N LEU A 77 12.14 10.62 -16.70
CA LEU A 77 13.55 10.69 -16.31
C LEU A 77 14.24 9.31 -16.30
N VAL A 78 13.53 8.27 -15.87
CA VAL A 78 14.05 6.90 -15.88
C VAL A 78 14.20 6.38 -17.31
N GLU A 79 13.21 6.59 -18.17
CA GLU A 79 13.25 6.19 -19.58
C GLU A 79 14.36 6.92 -20.35
N ASP A 80 14.56 8.21 -20.08
CA ASP A 80 15.50 9.07 -20.78
C ASP A 80 16.95 8.89 -20.31
N HIS A 81 17.17 8.62 -19.02
CA HIS A 81 18.52 8.61 -18.44
C HIS A 81 18.98 7.26 -17.89
N ILE A 82 18.08 6.42 -17.37
CA ILE A 82 18.47 5.20 -16.66
C ILE A 82 18.35 3.98 -17.55
N PHE A 83 17.24 3.83 -18.27
CA PHE A 83 17.09 2.72 -19.20
C PHE A 83 18.21 2.66 -20.26
N PRO A 84 18.66 3.76 -20.88
CA PRO A 84 19.80 3.71 -21.80
C PRO A 84 21.07 3.14 -21.15
N LEU A 85 21.33 3.46 -19.88
CA LEU A 85 22.46 2.92 -19.13
C LEU A 85 22.28 1.42 -18.88
N LEU A 86 21.10 0.98 -18.43
CA LEU A 86 20.82 -0.45 -18.23
C LEU A 86 20.99 -1.24 -19.54
N ARG A 87 20.52 -0.69 -20.67
CA ARG A 87 20.72 -1.30 -22.00
C ARG A 87 22.19 -1.37 -22.38
N ARG A 88 22.93 -0.27 -22.20
CA ARG A 88 24.37 -0.20 -22.52
C ARG A 88 25.17 -1.24 -21.75
N HIS A 89 24.82 -1.47 -20.49
CA HIS A 89 25.49 -2.42 -19.60
C HIS A 89 24.84 -3.82 -19.58
N GLN A 90 23.79 -4.06 -20.39
CA GLN A 90 23.03 -5.32 -20.43
C GLN A 90 22.51 -5.80 -19.06
N VAL A 91 22.22 -4.87 -18.15
CA VAL A 91 21.68 -5.16 -16.83
C VAL A 91 20.22 -5.59 -16.94
N ARG A 92 19.86 -6.70 -16.28
CA ARG A 92 18.47 -7.20 -16.26
C ARG A 92 17.60 -6.26 -15.42
N TYR A 93 16.59 -5.67 -16.06
CA TYR A 93 15.57 -4.85 -15.44
C TYR A 93 14.24 -5.59 -15.36
N ILE A 94 13.60 -5.55 -14.20
CA ILE A 94 12.33 -6.21 -13.94
C ILE A 94 11.33 -5.22 -13.35
N GLN A 95 10.08 -5.28 -13.83
CA GLN A 95 8.94 -4.65 -13.20
C GLN A 95 7.97 -5.71 -12.70
N VAL A 96 7.53 -5.58 -11.45
CA VAL A 96 6.49 -6.44 -10.86
C VAL A 96 5.31 -5.62 -10.37
N ALA A 97 4.14 -6.25 -10.36
CA ALA A 97 2.91 -5.65 -9.85
C ALA A 97 2.03 -6.70 -9.16
N ARG A 98 1.00 -6.20 -8.49
CA ARG A 98 -0.03 -7.01 -7.84
C ARG A 98 -1.19 -7.26 -8.82
N CYS A 99 -1.82 -8.43 -8.74
CA CYS A 99 -2.92 -8.80 -9.66
C CYS A 99 -4.33 -8.51 -9.12
N GLY A 100 -4.48 -8.21 -7.83
CA GLY A 100 -5.79 -7.93 -7.22
C GLY A 100 -5.70 -7.45 -5.76
N PRO A 101 -6.84 -7.18 -5.10
CA PRO A 101 -6.87 -6.64 -3.74
C PRO A 101 -6.42 -7.64 -2.65
N TYR A 102 -6.39 -8.95 -2.93
CA TYR A 102 -6.02 -10.03 -2.00
C TYR A 102 -4.72 -10.73 -2.44
N GLU A 103 -4.00 -11.35 -1.51
CA GLU A 103 -2.73 -12.03 -1.85
C GLU A 103 -2.98 -13.26 -2.72
N ALA A 104 -4.14 -13.91 -2.55
CA ALA A 104 -4.61 -15.01 -3.38
C ALA A 104 -4.80 -14.63 -4.86
N ASP A 105 -4.95 -13.34 -5.17
CA ASP A 105 -5.05 -12.87 -6.55
C ASP A 105 -3.68 -12.92 -7.27
N GLY A 106 -2.59 -13.08 -6.51
CA GLY A 106 -1.25 -13.22 -7.05
C GLY A 106 -0.55 -11.91 -7.40
N TRP A 107 0.60 -12.06 -8.04
CA TRP A 107 1.47 -11.00 -8.54
C TRP A 107 1.89 -11.35 -9.97
N GLU A 108 2.39 -10.37 -10.71
CA GLU A 108 2.83 -10.55 -12.09
C GLU A 108 4.13 -9.81 -12.37
N VAL A 109 4.88 -10.33 -13.35
CA VAL A 109 5.99 -9.64 -14.00
C VAL A 109 5.40 -8.84 -15.16
N LEU A 110 5.54 -7.52 -15.10
CA LEU A 110 5.12 -6.62 -16.18
C LEU A 110 6.18 -6.58 -17.29
N ALA A 111 7.44 -6.45 -16.90
CA ALA A 111 8.59 -6.41 -17.80
C ALA A 111 9.74 -7.21 -17.19
N ASP A 112 10.50 -7.90 -18.05
CA ASP A 112 11.76 -8.52 -17.72
C ASP A 112 12.65 -8.44 -18.97
N SER A 113 13.66 -7.56 -18.93
CA SER A 113 14.47 -7.27 -20.11
C SER A 113 15.85 -6.76 -19.74
N ARG A 114 16.86 -7.11 -20.54
CA ARG A 114 18.19 -6.47 -20.55
C ARG A 114 18.26 -5.28 -21.50
N SER A 115 17.17 -5.02 -22.22
CA SER A 115 17.02 -3.92 -23.16
C SER A 115 15.76 -3.09 -22.85
N PRO A 116 15.54 -2.60 -21.60
CA PRO A 116 14.33 -1.86 -21.26
C PRO A 116 14.21 -0.58 -22.08
N GLN A 117 13.03 -0.29 -22.63
CA GLN A 117 12.76 0.91 -23.44
C GLN A 117 11.68 1.80 -22.82
N HIS A 118 10.61 1.19 -22.32
CA HIS A 118 9.47 1.89 -21.75
C HIS A 118 9.09 1.29 -20.40
N PHE A 119 8.69 2.16 -19.49
CA PHE A 119 8.16 1.77 -18.19
C PHE A 119 6.72 1.36 -18.37
N ILE A 120 6.35 0.18 -17.90
CA ILE A 120 4.95 -0.26 -17.93
C ILE A 120 4.24 0.38 -16.74
N PRO A 121 3.32 1.35 -16.95
CA PRO A 121 2.82 2.19 -15.86
C PRO A 121 1.79 1.47 -15.00
N ARG A 122 1.27 0.31 -15.41
CA ARG A 122 0.13 -0.34 -14.79
C ARG A 122 0.10 -1.84 -15.08
N GLY A 123 -0.19 -2.63 -14.07
CA GLY A 123 -0.58 -4.04 -14.19
C GLY A 123 -2.09 -4.24 -14.18
N ARG A 124 -2.54 -5.47 -13.91
CA ARG A 124 -3.95 -5.84 -13.78
C ARG A 124 -4.65 -5.07 -12.66
N TRP A 125 -3.92 -4.77 -11.59
CA TRP A 125 -4.46 -4.09 -10.42
C TRP A 125 -3.48 -3.07 -9.85
N THR A 126 -3.98 -1.86 -9.60
CA THR A 126 -3.22 -0.74 -9.06
C THR A 126 -3.74 -0.31 -7.70
N LEU A 127 -2.92 0.42 -6.97
CA LEU A 127 -3.38 1.04 -5.73
C LEU A 127 -4.50 2.07 -6.01
N MET A 128 -4.48 2.75 -7.15
CA MET A 128 -5.57 3.65 -7.54
C MET A 128 -6.89 2.91 -7.72
N ASP A 129 -6.88 1.69 -8.29
CA ASP A 129 -8.10 0.87 -8.41
C ASP A 129 -8.64 0.50 -7.04
N GLU A 130 -7.77 0.04 -6.13
CA GLU A 130 -8.18 -0.28 -4.77
C GLU A 130 -8.79 0.93 -4.08
N LEU A 131 -8.15 2.10 -4.16
CA LEU A 131 -8.63 3.32 -3.51
C LEU A 131 -9.95 3.81 -4.11
N SER A 132 -10.05 3.86 -5.45
CA SER A 132 -11.21 4.37 -6.19
C SER A 132 -12.43 3.46 -6.04
N LEU A 133 -12.27 2.15 -6.27
CA LEU A 133 -13.37 1.18 -6.14
C LEU A 133 -13.86 1.11 -4.68
N ASN A 134 -12.99 1.38 -3.71
CA ASN A 134 -13.40 1.45 -2.31
C ASN A 134 -13.91 2.83 -1.85
N GLY A 135 -13.79 3.89 -2.66
CA GLY A 135 -14.07 5.26 -2.23
C GLY A 135 -13.31 5.59 -0.94
N THR A 136 -12.00 5.41 -0.98
CA THR A 136 -11.09 5.65 0.15
C THR A 136 -9.81 6.29 -0.31
N VAL A 137 -9.12 6.97 0.60
CA VAL A 137 -7.78 7.53 0.40
C VAL A 137 -6.75 6.86 1.28
N VAL A 138 -5.47 7.01 0.94
CA VAL A 138 -4.38 6.74 1.88
C VAL A 138 -4.34 7.83 2.95
N GLN A 139 -4.07 7.45 4.20
CA GLN A 139 -3.93 8.39 5.32
C GLN A 139 -2.69 8.04 6.13
N ALA A 140 -2.00 9.04 6.70
CA ALA A 140 -0.78 8.82 7.47
C ALA A 140 -0.99 7.92 8.70
N ALA A 141 -2.20 7.93 9.27
CA ALA A 141 -2.60 7.03 10.36
C ALA A 141 -2.59 5.54 9.95
N GLY A 142 -2.68 5.25 8.65
CA GLY A 142 -2.54 3.91 8.08
C GLY A 142 -1.08 3.42 8.00
N GLY A 143 -0.10 4.27 8.31
CA GLY A 143 1.32 3.94 8.23
C GLY A 143 1.77 3.66 6.79
N ASN A 144 2.65 2.68 6.63
CA ASN A 144 3.22 2.25 5.35
C ASN A 144 2.49 1.06 4.71
N SER A 145 1.23 0.80 5.07
CA SER A 145 0.47 -0.37 4.61
C SER A 145 0.38 -0.46 3.08
N CYS A 146 0.18 0.66 2.39
CA CYS A 146 0.18 0.71 0.93
C CYS A 146 1.53 0.26 0.34
N SER A 147 2.64 0.72 0.92
CA SER A 147 3.98 0.32 0.48
C SER A 147 4.25 -1.16 0.73
N LEU A 148 3.81 -1.70 1.87
CA LEU A 148 3.96 -3.14 2.15
C LEU A 148 3.14 -3.98 1.15
N LYS A 149 1.89 -3.59 0.91
CA LYS A 149 0.96 -4.33 0.06
C LYS A 149 1.30 -4.30 -1.44
N TYR A 150 1.76 -3.14 -1.93
CA TYR A 150 1.98 -2.89 -3.36
C TYR A 150 3.45 -2.86 -3.78
N LYS A 151 4.39 -2.77 -2.83
CA LYS A 151 5.82 -2.83 -3.13
C LYS A 151 6.50 -4.01 -2.46
N GLY A 152 6.41 -4.11 -1.14
CA GLY A 152 7.04 -5.20 -0.37
C GLY A 152 6.59 -6.56 -0.87
N TRP A 153 5.29 -6.86 -0.79
CA TRP A 153 4.76 -8.17 -1.11
C TRP A 153 5.09 -8.64 -2.55
N PRO A 154 4.83 -7.88 -3.64
CA PRO A 154 5.23 -8.31 -4.98
C PRO A 154 6.74 -8.54 -5.15
N LEU A 155 7.59 -7.69 -4.56
CA LEU A 155 9.05 -7.86 -4.63
C LEU A 155 9.51 -9.13 -3.90
N ASP A 156 8.91 -9.41 -2.75
CA ASP A 156 9.27 -10.56 -1.93
C ASP A 156 8.77 -11.86 -2.60
N GLN A 157 7.57 -11.86 -3.17
CA GLN A 157 7.07 -13.00 -3.94
C GLN A 157 7.92 -13.27 -5.19
N TRP A 158 8.34 -12.22 -5.91
CA TRP A 158 9.27 -12.38 -7.01
C TRP A 158 10.61 -12.96 -6.55
N GLY A 159 11.18 -12.46 -5.45
CA GLY A 159 12.46 -12.95 -4.92
C GLY A 159 12.39 -14.43 -4.52
N LEU A 160 11.27 -14.87 -3.95
CA LEU A 160 11.04 -16.28 -3.63
C LEU A 160 10.94 -17.17 -4.89
N ALA A 161 10.33 -16.66 -5.97
CA ALA A 161 10.19 -17.39 -7.22
C ALA A 161 11.50 -17.45 -8.03
N GLU A 162 12.26 -16.36 -8.07
CA GLU A 162 13.54 -16.27 -8.78
C GLU A 162 14.66 -17.01 -8.04
N PHE A 163 14.60 -17.05 -6.70
CA PHE A 163 15.61 -17.67 -5.84
C PHE A 163 14.99 -18.68 -4.86
N PRO A 164 14.44 -19.81 -5.36
CA PRO A 164 13.73 -20.77 -4.51
C PRO A 164 14.65 -21.44 -3.48
N ASP A 165 15.87 -21.78 -3.88
CA ASP A 165 16.79 -22.62 -3.09
C ASP A 165 18.12 -21.93 -2.72
N ARG A 166 18.26 -20.64 -3.01
CA ARG A 166 19.48 -19.88 -2.72
C ARG A 166 19.16 -18.48 -2.18
N PRO A 167 20.03 -17.91 -1.33
CA PRO A 167 19.90 -16.52 -0.94
C PRO A 167 20.32 -15.59 -2.08
N PHE A 168 19.83 -14.36 -2.05
CA PHE A 168 20.35 -13.26 -2.86
C PHE A 168 20.72 -12.06 -1.97
N ARG A 169 21.54 -11.16 -2.49
CA ARG A 169 21.90 -9.90 -1.82
C ARG A 169 20.93 -8.81 -2.28
N LYS A 170 20.23 -8.15 -1.36
CA LYS A 170 19.24 -7.11 -1.67
C LYS A 170 19.74 -5.75 -1.24
N ILE A 171 19.82 -4.84 -2.21
CA ILE A 171 20.31 -3.48 -1.99
C ILE A 171 19.13 -2.52 -1.92
N VAL A 172 19.15 -1.63 -0.92
CA VAL A 172 18.12 -0.61 -0.71
C VAL A 172 18.77 0.77 -0.56
N GLY A 173 18.33 1.73 -1.37
CA GLY A 173 18.80 3.10 -1.33
C GLY A 173 18.21 3.92 -0.17
N TYR A 174 18.40 3.50 1.09
CA TYR A 174 18.14 4.38 2.23
C TYR A 174 19.36 5.27 2.48
N HIS A 175 19.15 6.57 2.63
CA HIS A 175 20.25 7.52 2.86
C HIS A 175 20.63 7.61 4.35
N ALA A 176 21.75 8.26 4.67
CA ALA A 176 22.38 8.24 5.99
C ALA A 176 21.49 8.66 7.18
N ARG A 177 20.45 9.48 6.93
CA ARG A 177 19.49 9.93 7.96
C ARG A 177 18.28 8.99 8.11
N GLU A 178 18.20 7.92 7.32
CA GLU A 178 17.11 6.94 7.34
C GLU A 178 17.45 5.64 8.10
N ARG A 179 18.48 5.65 8.97
CA ARG A 179 18.91 4.48 9.76
C ARG A 179 17.79 3.80 10.55
N LYS A 180 16.78 4.55 10.99
CA LYS A 180 15.60 3.97 11.66
C LYS A 180 14.80 3.08 10.72
N ARG A 181 14.63 3.47 9.45
CA ARG A 181 13.93 2.67 8.43
C ARG A 181 14.71 1.42 8.08
N ALA A 182 16.04 1.52 7.96
CA ALA A 182 16.93 0.38 7.75
C ALA A 182 16.75 -0.67 8.86
N ARG A 183 16.87 -0.27 10.14
CA ARG A 183 16.66 -1.19 11.28
C ARG A 183 15.28 -1.84 11.31
N THR A 184 14.23 -1.08 10.99
CA THR A 184 12.88 -1.66 10.89
C THR A 184 12.82 -2.69 9.77
N TYR A 185 13.46 -2.42 8.63
CA TYR A 185 13.44 -3.35 7.51
C TYR A 185 14.29 -4.61 7.77
N ASP A 186 15.45 -4.46 8.43
CA ASP A 186 16.27 -5.58 8.90
C ASP A 186 15.46 -6.52 9.81
N GLY A 187 14.70 -5.96 10.75
CA GLY A 187 13.82 -6.75 11.63
C GLY A 187 12.77 -7.53 10.84
N CYS A 188 12.08 -6.89 9.88
CA CYS A 188 11.11 -7.57 9.02
C CYS A 188 11.76 -8.69 8.19
N GLN A 189 12.91 -8.42 7.56
CA GLN A 189 13.59 -9.43 6.75
C GLN A 189 14.12 -10.59 7.60
N GLN A 190 14.59 -10.32 8.82
CA GLN A 190 14.98 -11.36 9.77
C GLN A 190 13.78 -12.24 10.15
N GLU A 191 12.62 -11.64 10.42
CA GLU A 191 11.38 -12.40 10.67
C GLU A 191 11.01 -13.28 9.47
N ASP A 192 11.12 -12.77 8.24
CA ASP A 192 10.79 -13.53 7.05
C ASP A 192 11.79 -14.67 6.78
N ASN A 193 13.08 -14.45 7.01
CA ASN A 193 14.11 -15.50 6.97
C ASN A 193 13.81 -16.60 8.01
N LEU A 194 13.43 -16.21 9.24
CA LEU A 194 13.06 -17.17 10.29
C LEU A 194 11.81 -17.98 9.92
N LYS A 195 10.77 -17.32 9.38
CA LYS A 195 9.55 -18.01 8.90
C LYS A 195 9.87 -19.01 7.80
N ALA A 196 10.73 -18.65 6.86
CA ALA A 196 11.16 -19.52 5.77
C ALA A 196 12.17 -20.60 6.19
N ARG A 197 12.66 -20.55 7.44
CA ARG A 197 13.71 -21.45 7.96
C ARG A 197 14.99 -21.48 7.09
N ARG A 198 15.24 -20.39 6.37
CA ARG A 198 16.42 -20.18 5.53
C ARG A 198 16.67 -18.68 5.35
N THR A 199 17.89 -18.32 4.98
CA THR A 199 18.17 -16.96 4.49
C THR A 199 17.54 -16.79 3.11
N ILE A 200 16.52 -15.92 2.99
CA ILE A 200 15.94 -15.54 1.70
C ILE A 200 16.85 -14.50 1.04
N CYS A 201 17.13 -13.43 1.76
CA CYS A 201 18.13 -12.45 1.34
C CYS A 201 18.83 -11.79 2.53
N THR A 202 19.97 -11.17 2.23
CA THR A 202 20.67 -10.22 3.10
C THR A 202 20.42 -8.80 2.60
N LEU A 203 20.35 -7.83 3.51
CA LEU A 203 20.12 -6.42 3.18
C LEU A 203 21.42 -5.63 3.29
N GLU A 204 21.64 -4.72 2.35
CA GLU A 204 22.72 -3.73 2.39
C GLU A 204 22.22 -2.34 2.02
N TYR A 205 22.86 -1.32 2.60
CA TYR A 205 22.41 0.07 2.52
C TYR A 205 23.59 1.00 2.18
N PRO A 206 24.07 0.99 0.92
CA PRO A 206 25.30 1.68 0.55
C PRO A 206 25.35 3.12 1.05
N LEU A 207 24.32 3.92 0.76
CA LEU A 207 24.31 5.35 1.13
C LEU A 207 24.40 5.59 2.65
N ILE A 208 23.92 4.66 3.49
CA ILE A 208 24.12 4.73 4.95
C ILE A 208 25.58 4.41 5.30
N GLU A 209 26.17 3.39 4.67
CA GLU A 209 27.55 2.97 4.88
C GLU A 209 28.54 4.06 4.47
N GLN A 210 28.30 4.74 3.34
CA GLN A 210 29.09 5.89 2.90
C GLN A 210 28.73 7.19 3.63
N SER A 211 27.74 7.17 4.54
CA SER A 211 27.26 8.34 5.26
C SER A 211 26.76 9.48 4.34
N TRP A 212 26.20 9.13 3.19
CA TRP A 212 25.61 10.08 2.25
C TRP A 212 24.15 10.36 2.60
N ASP A 213 23.84 11.61 2.89
CA ASP A 213 22.46 12.07 3.07
C ASP A 213 21.87 12.65 1.78
N ARG A 214 20.63 13.16 1.86
CA ARG A 214 19.89 13.65 0.70
C ARG A 214 20.65 14.72 -0.08
N ASP A 215 21.32 15.63 0.63
CA ASP A 215 22.00 16.77 0.01
C ASP A 215 23.18 16.29 -0.84
N ILE A 216 23.93 15.30 -0.34
CA ILE A 216 25.01 14.65 -1.10
C ILE A 216 24.45 13.88 -2.30
N VAL A 217 23.35 13.16 -2.11
CA VAL A 217 22.70 12.41 -3.19
C VAL A 217 22.30 13.34 -4.33
N GLU A 218 21.61 14.45 -4.00
CA GLU A 218 21.15 15.43 -4.99
C GLU A 218 22.33 16.13 -5.69
N ALA A 219 23.37 16.53 -4.95
CA ALA A 219 24.55 17.17 -5.54
C ALA A 219 25.30 16.25 -6.53
N ARG A 220 25.43 14.96 -6.21
CA ARG A 220 26.06 13.97 -7.10
C ARG A 220 25.25 13.72 -8.36
N LEU A 221 23.93 13.56 -8.23
CA LEU A 221 23.06 13.39 -9.39
C LEU A 221 22.99 14.65 -10.25
N PHE A 222 23.02 15.83 -9.63
CA PHE A 222 23.13 17.09 -10.36
C PHE A 222 24.43 17.16 -11.16
N THR A 223 25.54 16.69 -10.58
CA THR A 223 26.83 16.62 -11.28
C THR A 223 26.79 15.66 -12.46
N GLU A 224 26.08 14.53 -12.33
CA GLU A 224 25.95 13.53 -13.39
C GLU A 224 25.01 13.96 -14.51
N PHE A 225 23.84 14.51 -14.17
CA PHE A 225 22.75 14.72 -15.12
C PHE A 225 22.49 16.20 -15.44
N GLY A 226 23.05 17.13 -14.69
CA GLY A 226 22.85 18.58 -14.87
C GLY A 226 21.52 19.11 -14.34
N PHE A 227 20.74 18.30 -13.61
CA PHE A 227 19.47 18.72 -13.01
C PHE A 227 19.22 18.03 -11.66
N LEU A 228 18.32 18.61 -10.86
CA LEU A 228 17.92 18.03 -9.58
C LEU A 228 16.97 16.85 -9.82
N TRP A 229 17.39 15.66 -9.40
CA TRP A 229 16.55 14.47 -9.51
C TRP A 229 15.38 14.54 -8.53
N PRO A 230 14.12 14.54 -9.00
CA PRO A 230 12.97 14.72 -8.13
C PRO A 230 12.77 13.51 -7.22
N LYS A 231 12.17 13.75 -6.05
CA LYS A 231 11.73 12.67 -5.17
C LYS A 231 10.67 11.81 -5.88
N SER A 232 10.85 10.50 -5.87
CA SER A 232 9.84 9.56 -6.36
C SER A 232 8.84 9.21 -5.25
N TYR A 233 7.56 9.19 -5.61
CA TYR A 233 6.44 8.78 -4.76
C TYR A 233 5.18 8.65 -5.63
N CYS A 234 4.11 8.05 -5.10
CA CYS A 234 2.84 7.97 -5.83
C CYS A 234 2.09 9.31 -5.76
N THR A 235 1.29 9.67 -6.77
CA THR A 235 0.60 10.96 -6.89
C THR A 235 -0.20 11.38 -5.65
N PHE A 236 -0.80 10.41 -4.96
CA PHE A 236 -1.59 10.60 -3.73
C PHE A 236 -0.83 10.34 -2.43
N CYS A 237 0.50 10.31 -2.44
CA CYS A 237 1.28 10.05 -1.23
C CYS A 237 1.09 11.16 -0.18
N VAL A 238 0.49 10.82 0.97
CA VAL A 238 0.28 11.80 2.05
C VAL A 238 1.57 12.34 2.66
N TYR A 239 2.67 11.60 2.56
CA TYR A 239 3.95 12.02 3.12
C TYR A 239 4.64 13.11 2.28
N SER A 240 4.43 13.13 0.95
CA SER A 240 4.98 14.20 0.09
C SER A 240 4.23 15.52 0.25
N GLY A 241 2.94 15.47 0.58
CA GLY A 241 2.18 16.67 0.93
C GLY A 241 2.36 17.16 2.37
N SER A 242 3.31 16.61 3.14
CA SER A 242 3.50 16.97 4.55
C SER A 242 4.77 17.80 4.78
N CYS A 243 4.69 18.76 5.72
CA CYS A 243 5.81 19.56 6.20
C CYS A 243 6.64 20.18 5.05
N SER A 244 7.96 19.99 5.08
CA SER A 244 8.92 20.58 4.14
C SER A 244 8.79 20.12 2.69
N ALA A 245 8.12 18.99 2.43
CA ALA A 245 7.93 18.47 1.08
C ALA A 245 6.71 19.09 0.35
N ARG A 246 5.82 19.79 1.09
CA ARG A 246 4.56 20.35 0.55
C ARG A 246 4.79 21.26 -0.66
N PRO A 247 5.72 22.24 -0.65
CA PRO A 247 5.89 23.16 -1.79
C PRO A 247 6.23 22.43 -3.09
N ALA A 248 7.15 21.46 -3.04
CA ALA A 248 7.52 20.65 -4.21
C ALA A 248 6.37 19.77 -4.69
N HIS A 249 5.57 19.22 -3.76
CA HIS A 249 4.39 18.44 -4.13
C HIS A 249 3.32 19.30 -4.81
N MET A 250 3.05 20.51 -4.31
CA MET A 250 2.09 21.43 -4.92
C MET A 250 2.56 21.90 -6.31
N ALA A 251 3.86 22.21 -6.46
CA ALA A 251 4.44 22.52 -7.77
C ALA A 251 4.21 21.39 -8.77
N ARG A 252 4.42 20.14 -8.35
CA ARG A 252 4.17 18.99 -9.21
C ARG A 252 2.70 18.80 -9.59
N LEU A 253 1.78 19.10 -8.68
CA LEU A 253 0.34 19.11 -9.00
C LEU A 253 -0.03 20.23 -9.99
N ARG A 254 0.69 21.37 -9.99
CA ARG A 254 0.51 22.42 -11.02
C ARG A 254 0.98 21.95 -12.38
N ASP A 255 2.14 21.30 -12.43
CA ASP A 255 2.77 20.88 -13.68
C ASP A 255 2.06 19.66 -14.32
N HIS A 256 1.36 18.86 -13.52
CA HIS A 256 0.70 17.62 -13.96
C HIS A 256 -0.80 17.64 -13.64
N VAL A 257 -1.53 18.58 -14.24
CA VAL A 257 -2.96 18.83 -13.99
C VAL A 257 -3.82 17.56 -14.05
N GLU A 258 -3.63 16.70 -15.05
CA GLU A 258 -4.41 15.46 -15.16
C GLU A 258 -4.23 14.52 -13.95
N GLN A 259 -2.99 14.38 -13.46
CA GLN A 259 -2.71 13.56 -12.28
C GLN A 259 -3.23 14.24 -11.00
N ALA A 260 -3.20 15.57 -10.95
CA ALA A 260 -3.78 16.32 -9.84
C ALA A 260 -5.31 16.12 -9.74
N VAL A 261 -6.01 16.20 -10.88
CA VAL A 261 -7.46 15.98 -10.97
C VAL A 261 -7.84 14.57 -10.52
N GLU A 262 -7.06 13.55 -10.87
CA GLU A 262 -7.30 12.17 -10.45
C GLU A 262 -7.28 12.04 -8.92
N VAL A 263 -6.26 12.62 -8.27
CA VAL A 263 -6.11 12.56 -6.80
C VAL A 263 -7.16 13.42 -6.09
N LEU A 264 -7.49 14.60 -6.62
CA LEU A 264 -8.55 15.46 -6.08
C LEU A 264 -9.93 14.78 -6.16
N ALA A 265 -10.25 14.13 -7.30
CA ALA A 265 -11.50 13.41 -7.47
C ALA A 265 -11.60 12.19 -6.52
N LEU A 266 -10.47 11.52 -6.26
CA LEU A 266 -10.39 10.44 -5.29
C LEU A 266 -10.73 10.93 -3.87
N GLU A 267 -10.16 12.06 -3.43
CA GLU A 267 -10.49 12.66 -2.13
C GLU A 267 -11.96 13.08 -2.04
N TYR A 268 -12.47 13.78 -3.07
CA TYR A 268 -13.87 14.20 -3.12
C TYR A 268 -14.82 13.01 -2.93
N THR A 269 -14.58 11.92 -3.68
CA THR A 269 -15.42 10.71 -3.59
C THR A 269 -15.29 10.03 -2.23
N SER A 270 -14.08 9.92 -1.69
CA SER A 270 -13.82 9.37 -0.36
C SER A 270 -14.54 10.16 0.75
N MET A 271 -14.49 11.48 0.68
CA MET A 271 -15.15 12.37 1.64
C MET A 271 -16.68 12.33 1.55
N ALA A 272 -17.24 12.14 0.35
CA ALA A 272 -18.67 11.95 0.20
C ALA A 272 -19.17 10.74 1.01
N LEU A 273 -18.46 9.61 0.95
CA LEU A 273 -18.81 8.37 1.64
C LEU A 273 -18.40 8.32 3.13
N ASN A 274 -17.45 9.16 3.52
CA ASN A 274 -16.95 9.26 4.88
C ASN A 274 -16.38 10.65 5.09
N GLU A 275 -17.03 11.44 5.93
CA GLU A 275 -16.65 12.81 6.28
C GLU A 275 -15.17 12.93 6.75
N ASN A 276 -14.61 11.87 7.34
CA ASN A 276 -13.20 11.81 7.76
C ASN A 276 -12.26 11.23 6.68
N GLY A 277 -12.70 11.17 5.43
CA GLY A 277 -12.05 10.54 4.30
C GLY A 277 -11.08 11.42 3.53
N SER A 278 -10.54 12.48 4.15
CA SER A 278 -9.51 13.36 3.57
C SER A 278 -8.11 12.71 3.62
N PHE A 279 -7.22 13.10 2.71
CA PHE A 279 -5.80 12.73 2.76
C PHE A 279 -5.11 13.25 4.02
N TYR A 280 -5.56 14.39 4.53
CA TYR A 280 -4.93 15.09 5.66
C TYR A 280 -5.93 15.31 6.81
N PRO A 281 -5.47 15.25 8.07
CA PRO A 281 -6.37 15.22 9.22
C PRO A 281 -7.05 16.56 9.55
N LYS A 282 -6.51 17.69 9.07
CA LYS A 282 -6.98 19.03 9.45
C LYS A 282 -7.59 19.83 8.29
N GLU A 283 -7.36 19.41 7.07
CA GLU A 283 -7.73 20.14 5.85
C GLU A 283 -7.80 19.15 4.69
N THR A 284 -8.42 19.55 3.59
CA THR A 284 -8.53 18.76 2.36
C THR A 284 -7.33 19.04 1.45
N LEU A 285 -7.00 18.11 0.55
CA LEU A 285 -6.10 18.40 -0.57
C LEU A 285 -6.66 19.55 -1.41
N TYR A 286 -7.98 19.61 -1.63
CA TYR A 286 -8.60 20.74 -2.33
C TYR A 286 -8.20 22.09 -1.70
N THR A 287 -8.35 22.23 -0.38
CA THR A 287 -7.99 23.46 0.34
C THR A 287 -6.53 23.82 0.11
N ARG A 288 -5.63 22.83 0.18
CA ARG A 288 -4.19 23.06 -0.05
C ARG A 288 -3.85 23.50 -1.47
N VAL A 289 -4.52 22.92 -2.46
CA VAL A 289 -4.37 23.26 -3.89
C VAL A 289 -4.93 24.66 -4.16
N ALA A 290 -6.02 25.04 -3.49
CA ALA A 290 -6.59 26.39 -3.55
C ALA A 290 -5.67 27.44 -2.93
N GLU A 291 -5.13 27.18 -1.73
CA GLU A 291 -4.16 28.06 -1.06
C GLU A 291 -2.87 28.27 -1.88
N ASP A 292 -2.45 27.24 -2.62
CA ASP A 292 -1.30 27.28 -3.52
C ASP A 292 -1.57 28.05 -4.83
N GLY A 293 -2.84 28.41 -5.10
CA GLY A 293 -3.22 29.14 -6.31
C GLY A 293 -3.27 28.27 -7.58
N ASN A 294 -3.32 26.94 -7.44
CA ASN A 294 -3.40 26.00 -8.56
C ASN A 294 -4.83 25.94 -9.16
N THR A 295 -5.26 27.07 -9.72
CA THR A 295 -6.60 27.27 -10.27
C THR A 295 -6.90 26.38 -11.48
N ALA A 296 -5.88 26.00 -12.25
CA ALA A 296 -6.03 25.09 -13.39
C ALA A 296 -6.49 23.70 -12.95
N ALA A 297 -5.87 23.13 -11.91
CA ALA A 297 -6.28 21.84 -11.36
C ALA A 297 -7.69 21.87 -10.75
N LEU A 298 -8.06 22.97 -10.09
CA LEU A 298 -9.39 23.12 -9.50
C LEU A 298 -10.50 23.25 -10.55
N ARG A 299 -10.28 24.05 -11.60
CA ARG A 299 -11.23 24.14 -12.73
C ARG A 299 -11.38 22.79 -13.43
N ALA A 300 -10.27 22.12 -13.71
CA ALA A 300 -10.30 20.80 -14.35
C ALA A 300 -10.98 19.73 -13.47
N LEU A 301 -10.90 19.85 -12.14
CA LEU A 301 -11.68 19.02 -11.22
C LEU A 301 -13.18 19.30 -11.34
N GLU A 302 -13.59 20.57 -11.34
CA GLU A 302 -15.00 20.95 -11.51
C GLU A 302 -15.56 20.46 -12.85
N ASP A 303 -14.81 20.65 -13.94
CA ASP A 303 -15.16 20.15 -15.27
C ASP A 303 -15.34 18.62 -15.26
N ARG A 304 -14.41 17.90 -14.61
CA ARG A 304 -14.52 16.44 -14.44
C ARG A 304 -15.77 16.06 -13.64
N LEU A 305 -16.04 16.74 -12.53
CA LEU A 305 -17.22 16.44 -11.69
C LEU A 305 -18.54 16.77 -12.41
N ALA A 306 -18.53 17.72 -13.34
CA ALA A 306 -19.67 18.04 -14.18
C ALA A 306 -19.91 16.99 -15.28
N SER A 307 -18.86 16.31 -15.75
CA SER A 307 -18.94 15.37 -16.89
C SER A 307 -19.09 13.90 -16.49
N VAL A 308 -18.73 13.50 -15.25
CA VAL A 308 -18.81 12.11 -14.82
C VAL A 308 -20.25 11.65 -14.54
N GLU A 309 -20.49 10.35 -14.64
CA GLU A 309 -21.70 9.74 -14.09
C GLU A 309 -21.69 9.84 -12.55
N TRP A 310 -22.86 10.05 -11.97
CA TRP A 310 -23.09 10.10 -10.52
C TRP A 310 -23.90 8.91 -10.05
N ALA A 311 -23.79 8.59 -8.77
CA ALA A 311 -24.56 7.54 -8.13
C ALA A 311 -25.15 8.00 -6.79
N LEU A 312 -26.33 7.48 -6.49
CA LEU A 312 -26.89 7.52 -5.14
C LEU A 312 -26.38 6.31 -4.38
N TYR A 313 -25.62 6.55 -3.31
CA TYR A 313 -25.16 5.48 -2.44
C TYR A 313 -25.98 5.44 -1.16
N ARG A 314 -26.32 4.23 -0.69
CA ARG A 314 -26.80 3.99 0.67
C ARG A 314 -25.62 3.50 1.51
N ILE A 315 -25.34 4.23 2.60
CA ILE A 315 -24.25 3.94 3.51
C ILE A 315 -24.81 3.58 4.87
N ARG A 316 -24.42 2.40 5.38
CA ARG A 316 -24.71 1.96 6.74
C ARG A 316 -23.42 1.70 7.49
N ARG A 317 -23.29 2.22 8.70
CA ARG A 317 -22.11 2.04 9.56
C ARG A 317 -22.51 1.54 10.94
N VAL A 318 -21.80 0.52 11.42
CA VAL A 318 -21.86 0.06 12.81
C VAL A 318 -20.55 0.42 13.49
N PHE A 319 -20.65 1.14 14.61
CA PHE A 319 -19.53 1.55 15.43
C PHE A 319 -19.58 0.80 16.77
N PRO A 320 -18.80 -0.27 16.95
CA PRO A 320 -18.72 -0.94 18.24
C PRO A 320 -17.92 -0.07 19.24
N PRO A 321 -18.08 -0.29 20.56
CA PRO A 321 -17.21 0.33 21.55
C PRO A 321 -15.76 -0.17 21.43
N ALA A 322 -14.79 0.70 21.72
CA ALA A 322 -13.38 0.37 21.64
C ALA A 322 -12.99 -0.67 22.71
N ARG A 323 -11.89 -1.40 22.48
CA ARG A 323 -11.28 -2.24 23.50
C ARG A 323 -10.52 -1.37 24.51
N THR A 324 -10.71 -1.63 25.81
CA THR A 324 -9.91 -1.01 26.88
C THR A 324 -8.45 -1.49 26.82
N GLY A 325 -7.52 -0.74 27.43
CA GLY A 325 -6.12 -1.16 27.57
C GLY A 325 -6.00 -2.52 28.29
N ILE A 326 -6.71 -2.65 29.40
CA ILE A 326 -6.82 -3.90 30.19
C ILE A 326 -7.29 -5.07 29.31
N CYS A 327 -8.26 -4.84 28.43
CA CYS A 327 -8.73 -5.88 27.50
C CYS A 327 -7.62 -6.34 26.56
N LYS A 328 -6.78 -5.42 26.07
CA LYS A 328 -5.68 -5.75 25.15
C LYS A 328 -4.53 -6.44 25.86
N GLU A 329 -4.21 -6.03 27.07
CA GLU A 329 -3.21 -6.70 27.91
C GLU A 329 -3.62 -8.15 28.21
N ARG A 330 -4.89 -8.36 28.58
CA ARG A 330 -5.40 -9.69 28.95
C ARG A 330 -5.70 -10.59 27.76
N HIS A 331 -6.15 -10.01 26.66
CA HIS A 331 -6.68 -10.75 25.51
C HIS A 331 -6.05 -10.32 24.19
N GLY A 332 -4.79 -9.87 24.24
CA GLY A 332 -3.99 -9.55 23.08
C GLY A 332 -4.58 -8.51 22.12
N ASP A 333 -3.97 -8.33 20.95
CA ASP A 333 -4.45 -7.43 19.91
C ASP A 333 -5.32 -8.15 18.86
N SER A 334 -6.01 -7.38 18.02
CA SER A 334 -6.73 -7.92 16.86
C SER A 334 -5.74 -8.32 15.76
N CYS A 335 -6.00 -9.43 15.06
CA CYS A 335 -5.19 -9.79 13.90
C CYS A 335 -5.60 -8.88 12.73
N ARG A 336 -4.63 -8.27 12.06
CA ARG A 336 -4.87 -7.31 10.97
C ARG A 336 -5.18 -8.00 9.64
N SER A 337 -4.70 -9.23 9.46
CA SER A 337 -4.94 -10.06 8.27
C SER A 337 -5.40 -11.46 8.69
N PRO A 338 -6.61 -11.58 9.26
CA PRO A 338 -7.12 -12.88 9.68
C PRO A 338 -7.33 -13.77 8.43
N TRP A 339 -6.76 -14.98 8.46
CA TRP A 339 -7.02 -16.03 7.49
C TRP A 339 -7.80 -17.18 8.16
N PRO A 340 -8.47 -18.08 7.42
CA PRO A 340 -9.29 -19.13 8.01
C PRO A 340 -8.55 -20.00 9.05
N GLY A 341 -7.24 -20.18 8.88
CA GLY A 341 -6.40 -20.92 9.82
C GLY A 341 -5.97 -20.14 11.06
N CYS A 342 -6.35 -18.87 11.24
CA CYS A 342 -5.99 -18.06 12.42
C CYS A 342 -6.61 -18.56 13.72
N ILE A 343 -7.78 -19.19 13.60
CA ILE A 343 -8.59 -19.65 14.72
C ILE A 343 -8.80 -21.14 14.52
N ASP A 344 -8.43 -21.92 15.52
CA ASP A 344 -8.70 -23.34 15.58
C ASP A 344 -10.23 -23.53 15.65
N PRO A 345 -10.84 -24.27 14.71
CA PRO A 345 -12.30 -24.36 14.61
C PRO A 345 -12.94 -25.10 15.78
N ASP A 346 -12.22 -26.03 16.42
CA ASP A 346 -12.73 -26.88 17.49
C ASP A 346 -12.66 -26.16 18.83
N THR A 347 -11.50 -25.58 19.12
CA THR A 347 -11.25 -24.88 20.37
C THR A 347 -11.73 -23.45 20.31
N GLY A 348 -11.73 -22.80 19.13
CA GLY A 348 -11.92 -21.37 18.89
C GLY A 348 -10.72 -20.49 19.27
N GLU A 349 -9.58 -21.10 19.65
CA GLU A 349 -8.38 -20.37 20.08
C GLU A 349 -7.58 -19.91 18.88
N ARG A 350 -6.69 -18.93 19.07
CA ARG A 350 -5.76 -18.59 18.00
C ARG A 350 -4.78 -19.75 17.81
N THR A 351 -4.61 -20.20 16.58
CA THR A 351 -3.55 -21.16 16.24
C THR A 351 -2.18 -20.46 16.39
N PRO A 352 -1.10 -21.21 16.68
CA PRO A 352 0.24 -20.73 16.39
C PRO A 352 0.40 -20.51 14.87
N PRO A 353 0.98 -19.39 14.39
CA PRO A 353 1.69 -18.33 15.12
C PRO A 353 0.80 -17.15 15.59
N CYS A 354 -0.48 -17.13 15.20
CA CYS A 354 -1.42 -16.03 15.48
C CYS A 354 -1.53 -15.72 16.98
N ALA A 355 -1.54 -16.74 17.84
CA ALA A 355 -1.54 -16.57 19.30
C ALA A 355 -0.26 -15.91 19.84
N GLN A 356 0.90 -16.26 19.29
CA GLN A 356 2.18 -15.69 19.70
C GLN A 356 2.28 -14.21 19.33
N TRP A 357 1.74 -13.84 18.16
CA TRP A 357 1.88 -12.48 17.62
C TRP A 357 0.84 -11.51 18.18
N HIS A 358 -0.33 -12.03 18.54
CA HIS A 358 -1.48 -11.22 18.87
C HIS A 358 -2.05 -11.54 20.25
N GLY A 359 -1.46 -12.44 21.03
CA GLY A 359 -2.02 -12.91 22.29
C GLY A 359 -3.33 -13.69 22.12
N PRO A 360 -4.00 -14.07 23.22
CA PRO A 360 -5.26 -14.82 23.17
C PRO A 360 -6.39 -13.98 22.55
N VAL A 361 -7.55 -14.59 22.23
CA VAL A 361 -8.69 -13.86 21.64
C VAL A 361 -9.75 -13.52 22.69
N CYS A 362 -10.29 -12.30 22.65
CA CYS A 362 -11.39 -11.87 23.52
C CYS A 362 -12.74 -12.39 23.01
N ARG A 363 -13.12 -13.63 23.36
CA ARG A 363 -14.35 -14.27 22.85
C ARG A 363 -15.64 -13.79 23.49
N LYS A 364 -15.62 -13.59 24.80
CA LYS A 364 -16.77 -13.14 25.60
C LYS A 364 -16.42 -11.81 26.24
N PRO A 365 -16.44 -10.71 25.48
CA PRO A 365 -16.09 -9.40 26.00
C PRO A 365 -17.04 -9.04 27.15
N GLN A 366 -16.49 -8.88 28.34
CA GLN A 366 -17.20 -8.34 29.49
C GLN A 366 -17.37 -6.82 29.34
N PRO A 367 -18.29 -6.16 30.08
CA PRO A 367 -18.43 -4.71 30.04
C PRO A 367 -17.10 -3.97 30.27
N ALA A 368 -16.25 -4.43 31.21
CA ALA A 368 -14.93 -3.86 31.47
C ALA A 368 -13.92 -4.01 30.31
N CYS A 369 -14.20 -4.87 29.33
CA CYS A 369 -13.39 -5.02 28.13
C CYS A 369 -13.66 -3.94 27.07
N ARG A 370 -14.66 -3.09 27.29
CA ARG A 370 -15.16 -2.13 26.31
C ARG A 370 -15.24 -0.73 26.91
N ASP A 371 -14.75 0.23 26.14
CA ASP A 371 -14.88 1.64 26.43
C ASP A 371 -16.00 2.21 25.56
N PHE A 372 -17.15 2.47 26.19
CA PHE A 372 -18.37 2.96 25.54
C PHE A 372 -18.27 4.45 25.15
N SER A 373 -17.24 5.15 25.62
CA SER A 373 -16.95 6.54 25.22
C SER A 373 -16.05 6.62 23.98
N ARG A 374 -15.40 5.52 23.59
CA ARG A 374 -14.43 5.49 22.50
C ARG A 374 -14.87 4.60 21.34
N LYS A 375 -14.63 5.09 20.13
CA LYS A 375 -14.97 4.40 18.87
C LYS A 375 -14.07 3.19 18.65
N GLY A 376 -14.67 2.01 18.48
CA GLY A 376 -14.01 0.80 17.99
C GLY A 376 -13.87 0.76 16.47
N GLN A 377 -13.45 -0.38 15.92
CA GLN A 377 -13.32 -0.55 14.48
C GLN A 377 -14.70 -0.63 13.82
N ALA A 378 -15.03 0.35 13.00
CA ALA A 378 -16.32 0.39 12.31
C ALA A 378 -16.45 -0.75 11.29
N SER A 379 -17.66 -1.26 11.14
CA SER A 379 -18.09 -2.05 9.99
C SER A 379 -18.98 -1.18 9.11
N ARG A 380 -18.87 -1.33 7.80
CA ARG A 380 -19.64 -0.53 6.83
C ARG A 380 -20.28 -1.40 5.76
N SER A 381 -21.42 -0.96 5.27
CA SER A 381 -22.10 -1.43 4.07
C SER A 381 -22.27 -0.24 3.12
N VAL A 382 -21.86 -0.44 1.87
CA VAL A 382 -22.05 0.50 0.77
C VAL A 382 -22.88 -0.21 -0.28
N LYS A 383 -24.00 0.40 -0.67
CA LYS A 383 -24.84 -0.06 -1.78
C LYS A 383 -25.03 1.05 -2.80
N VAL A 384 -25.09 0.67 -4.08
CA VAL A 384 -25.45 1.57 -5.17
C VAL A 384 -26.95 1.48 -5.34
N VAL A 385 -27.66 2.58 -5.12
CA VAL A 385 -29.12 2.63 -5.27
C VAL A 385 -29.49 2.86 -6.73
N ILE A 386 -28.85 3.83 -7.37
CA ILE A 386 -29.06 4.18 -8.79
C ILE A 386 -27.86 4.98 -9.31
N THR A 387 -27.65 4.97 -10.62
CA THR A 387 -26.71 5.86 -11.32
C THR A 387 -27.45 6.79 -12.29
N GLY A 388 -26.81 7.90 -12.65
CA GLY A 388 -27.36 8.88 -13.60
C GLY A 388 -26.57 10.19 -13.58
N THR A 389 -27.18 11.27 -14.08
CA THR A 389 -26.57 12.59 -13.94
C THR A 389 -26.67 13.09 -12.50
N ARG A 390 -25.78 14.03 -12.11
CA ARG A 390 -25.82 14.65 -10.77
C ARG A 390 -27.22 15.18 -10.44
N ALA A 391 -27.84 15.91 -11.38
CA ALA A 391 -29.16 16.49 -11.20
C ALA A 391 -30.25 15.43 -10.99
N GLN A 392 -30.26 14.36 -11.79
CA GLN A 392 -31.25 13.28 -11.67
C GLN A 392 -31.13 12.58 -10.31
N VAL A 393 -29.91 12.21 -9.93
CA VAL A 393 -29.62 11.50 -8.69
C VAL A 393 -29.92 12.37 -7.47
N THR A 394 -29.52 13.65 -7.47
CA THR A 394 -29.84 14.59 -6.39
C THR A 394 -31.34 14.80 -6.26
N HIS A 395 -32.07 14.95 -7.38
CA HIS A 395 -33.51 15.10 -7.36
C HIS A 395 -34.21 13.87 -6.76
N LEU A 396 -33.78 12.66 -7.15
CA LEU A 396 -34.31 11.42 -6.59
C LEU A 396 -34.04 11.32 -5.08
N MET A 397 -32.82 11.62 -4.63
CA MET A 397 -32.47 11.61 -3.21
C MET A 397 -33.35 12.58 -2.42
N ARG A 398 -33.54 13.82 -2.91
CA ARG A 398 -34.38 14.82 -2.23
C ARG A 398 -35.85 14.40 -2.18
N ARG A 399 -36.39 13.81 -3.24
CA ARG A 399 -37.76 13.25 -3.23
C ARG A 399 -37.91 12.13 -2.20
N ARG A 400 -37.01 11.15 -2.24
CA ARG A 400 -36.99 10.03 -1.29
C ARG A 400 -36.93 10.53 0.16
N ALA A 401 -36.06 11.51 0.43
CA ALA A 401 -35.91 12.08 1.76
C ALA A 401 -37.20 12.79 2.22
N ALA A 402 -37.87 13.54 1.34
CA ALA A 402 -39.15 14.17 1.64
C ALA A 402 -40.24 13.14 1.96
N ASP A 403 -40.36 12.07 1.17
CA ASP A 403 -41.34 11.00 1.38
C ASP A 403 -41.11 10.24 2.70
N ALA A 404 -39.84 10.12 3.12
CA ALA A 404 -39.45 9.44 4.36
C ALA A 404 -39.38 10.37 5.59
N GLY A 405 -39.60 11.68 5.44
CA GLY A 405 -39.40 12.66 6.51
C GLY A 405 -37.96 12.80 6.97
N GLU A 406 -36.99 12.50 6.11
CA GLU A 406 -35.55 12.59 6.39
C GLU A 406 -35.02 14.01 6.19
N HIS A 407 -34.01 14.39 6.98
CA HIS A 407 -33.32 15.65 6.80
C HIS A 407 -32.29 15.54 5.68
N VAL A 408 -32.33 16.47 4.73
CA VAL A 408 -31.30 16.64 3.72
C VAL A 408 -30.36 17.76 4.16
N GLU A 409 -29.07 17.43 4.27
CA GLU A 409 -28.02 18.37 4.61
C GLU A 409 -27.01 18.53 3.47
N GLU A 410 -26.41 19.71 3.40
CA GLU A 410 -25.23 19.96 2.59
C GLU A 410 -24.02 19.98 3.52
N ASP A 411 -23.20 18.93 3.44
CA ASP A 411 -21.95 18.82 4.17
C ASP A 411 -20.89 19.69 3.49
N LEU A 412 -20.48 20.75 4.19
CA LEU A 412 -19.49 21.72 3.74
C LEU A 412 -18.08 21.43 4.26
N GLN A 413 -17.81 20.25 4.82
CA GLN A 413 -16.44 19.86 5.21
C GLN A 413 -15.49 19.83 4.01
N HIS A 414 -15.98 19.39 2.85
CA HIS A 414 -15.28 19.58 1.59
C HIS A 414 -15.73 20.90 0.95
N PRO A 415 -14.83 21.75 0.43
CA PRO A 415 -15.20 23.06 -0.12
C PRO A 415 -16.20 23.02 -1.29
N LEU A 416 -16.20 21.94 -2.08
CA LEU A 416 -17.19 21.71 -3.15
C LEU A 416 -18.54 21.12 -2.67
N GLY A 417 -18.68 20.85 -1.38
CA GLY A 417 -19.87 20.31 -0.75
C GLY A 417 -20.22 18.87 -1.12
N HIS A 418 -20.93 18.20 -0.21
CA HIS A 418 -21.60 16.92 -0.45
C HIS A 418 -23.06 17.02 -0.03
N VAL A 419 -23.95 16.37 -0.77
CA VAL A 419 -25.38 16.35 -0.45
C VAL A 419 -25.71 14.98 0.17
N ARG A 420 -26.27 14.99 1.39
CA ARG A 420 -26.66 13.77 2.12
C ARG A 420 -28.10 13.84 2.61
N SER A 421 -28.78 12.69 2.67
CA SER A 421 -29.99 12.54 3.50
C SER A 421 -29.69 11.60 4.66
N GLN A 422 -29.92 12.07 5.88
CA GLN A 422 -29.67 11.28 7.07
C GLN A 422 -30.92 10.48 7.44
N THR A 423 -30.78 9.15 7.50
CA THR A 423 -31.84 8.24 7.96
C THR A 423 -31.69 7.93 9.45
N LEU A 424 -30.46 7.63 9.89
CA LEU A 424 -30.12 7.37 11.30
C LEU A 424 -28.86 8.12 11.68
N SER A 425 -28.95 9.08 12.61
CA SER A 425 -27.80 9.84 13.09
C SER A 425 -26.99 9.05 14.12
N ARG A 426 -25.66 9.19 14.04
CA ARG A 426 -24.73 8.55 14.99
C ARG A 426 -24.93 9.10 16.40
N GLY A 427 -25.15 8.22 17.38
CA GLY A 427 -25.19 8.58 18.79
C GLY A 427 -23.83 9.01 19.37
N ALA A 428 -23.84 9.68 20.53
CA ALA A 428 -22.63 10.18 21.20
C ALA A 428 -21.81 9.09 21.93
N ARG A 429 -22.37 7.88 22.11
CA ARG A 429 -21.74 6.74 22.77
C ARG A 429 -21.78 5.52 21.86
N PHE A 430 -20.96 4.52 22.16
CA PHE A 430 -20.87 3.28 21.41
C PHE A 430 -21.47 2.11 22.22
N PRO A 431 -22.16 1.14 21.61
CA PRO A 431 -22.30 0.99 20.16
C PRO A 431 -23.22 2.05 19.56
N ALA A 432 -22.91 2.45 18.33
CA ALA A 432 -23.73 3.38 17.55
C ALA A 432 -23.93 2.80 16.15
N VAL A 433 -25.06 3.13 15.55
CA VAL A 433 -25.30 2.91 14.12
C VAL A 433 -25.49 4.24 13.43
N GLU A 434 -25.33 4.22 12.12
CA GLU A 434 -25.58 5.37 11.27
C GLU A 434 -26.01 4.89 9.90
N GLU A 435 -27.02 5.55 9.34
CA GLU A 435 -27.50 5.30 7.99
C GLU A 435 -27.75 6.64 7.29
N PHE A 436 -27.24 6.76 6.07
CA PHE A 436 -27.46 7.92 5.23
C PHE A 436 -27.39 7.56 3.76
N HIS A 437 -27.97 8.42 2.93
CA HIS A 437 -27.80 8.40 1.50
C HIS A 437 -26.91 9.56 1.08
N VAL A 438 -26.06 9.34 0.07
CA VAL A 438 -25.17 10.39 -0.44
C VAL A 438 -25.06 10.34 -1.95
N VAL A 439 -24.98 11.53 -2.55
CA VAL A 439 -24.71 11.71 -3.98
C VAL A 439 -23.21 11.90 -4.18
N ALA A 440 -22.59 11.00 -4.96
CA ALA A 440 -21.15 11.06 -5.27
C ALA A 440 -20.89 10.54 -6.69
N PRO A 441 -19.69 10.77 -7.27
CA PRO A 441 -19.32 10.17 -8.55
C PRO A 441 -19.52 8.63 -8.55
N SER A 442 -19.98 8.11 -9.68
CA SER A 442 -20.14 6.68 -9.91
C SER A 442 -18.79 5.97 -9.93
N GLY A 443 -18.77 4.67 -9.62
CA GLY A 443 -17.58 3.81 -9.70
C GLY A 443 -17.14 3.17 -8.38
N VAL A 444 -17.71 3.56 -7.23
CA VAL A 444 -17.47 2.85 -5.97
C VAL A 444 -18.30 1.58 -5.96
N ILE A 445 -17.66 0.45 -5.66
CA ILE A 445 -18.34 -0.84 -5.67
C ILE A 445 -19.12 -1.09 -4.37
N GLU A 446 -20.18 -1.88 -4.50
CA GLU A 446 -20.90 -2.39 -3.33
C GLU A 446 -19.98 -3.25 -2.48
N LYS A 447 -20.08 -3.09 -1.16
CA LYS A 447 -19.27 -3.87 -0.23
C LYS A 447 -19.85 -3.87 1.16
N GLN A 448 -19.74 -5.03 1.81
CA GLN A 448 -19.95 -5.20 3.23
C GLN A 448 -19.24 -6.46 3.72
N LYS A 449 -19.04 -6.57 5.04
CA LYS A 449 -18.61 -7.84 5.64
C LYS A 449 -19.75 -8.87 5.52
N LYS A 450 -19.40 -10.16 5.44
CA LYS A 450 -20.37 -11.26 5.33
C LYS A 450 -21.43 -11.22 6.45
N ASN A 451 -21.03 -10.92 7.68
CA ASN A 451 -21.90 -10.83 8.84
C ASN A 451 -22.44 -9.41 9.12
N PHE A 452 -22.36 -8.48 8.16
CA PHE A 452 -22.75 -7.09 8.41
C PHE A 452 -24.22 -6.95 8.81
N GLU A 453 -25.14 -7.63 8.13
CA GLU A 453 -26.59 -7.53 8.42
C GLU A 453 -26.91 -8.03 9.83
N GLU A 454 -26.33 -9.17 10.24
CA GLU A 454 -26.50 -9.72 11.59
C GLU A 454 -26.06 -8.70 12.65
N VAL A 455 -24.86 -8.11 12.47
CA VAL A 455 -24.31 -7.12 13.39
C VAL A 455 -25.14 -5.83 13.38
N TRP A 456 -25.63 -5.40 12.21
CA TRP A 456 -26.50 -4.24 12.07
C TRP A 456 -27.81 -4.42 12.83
N GLN A 457 -28.53 -5.52 12.57
CA GLN A 457 -29.82 -5.83 13.20
C GLN A 457 -29.68 -5.99 14.72
N GLU A 458 -28.64 -6.69 15.17
CA GLU A 458 -28.35 -6.86 16.60
C GLU A 458 -28.10 -5.51 17.27
N THR A 459 -27.30 -4.64 16.66
CA THR A 459 -27.01 -3.32 17.22
C THR A 459 -28.24 -2.42 17.23
N CYS A 460 -29.06 -2.44 16.16
CA CYS A 460 -30.32 -1.69 16.11
C CYS A 460 -31.29 -2.16 17.20
N ARG A 461 -31.41 -3.48 17.42
CA ARG A 461 -32.22 -4.06 18.52
C ARG A 461 -31.72 -3.60 19.89
N GLN A 462 -30.40 -3.62 20.12
CA GLN A 462 -29.80 -3.13 21.36
C GLN A 462 -30.08 -1.65 21.61
N LEU A 463 -30.11 -0.84 20.55
CA LEU A 463 -30.38 0.61 20.61
C LEU A 463 -31.88 0.95 20.51
N ARG A 464 -32.77 -0.04 20.39
CA ARG A 464 -34.21 0.14 20.17
C ARG A 464 -34.55 1.00 18.96
N LEU A 465 -33.76 0.85 17.90
CA LEU A 465 -33.97 1.52 16.61
C LEU A 465 -34.77 0.62 15.67
N PRO A 466 -35.54 1.20 14.72
CA PRO A 466 -36.19 0.44 13.67
C PRO A 466 -35.15 -0.32 12.82
N VAL A 467 -35.49 -1.54 12.40
CA VAL A 467 -34.64 -2.46 11.63
C VAL A 467 -35.08 -2.52 10.18
#